data_AF-C9J7C8-F1
#
_entry.id   AF-C9J7C8-F1
#
_cell.length_a   1.000
_cell.length_b   1.000
_cell.length_c   1.000
_cell.angle_alpha   90.00
_cell.angle_beta   90.00
_cell.angle_gamma   90.00
#
_symmetry.space_group_name_H-M   'P 1'
#
loop_
_entity.id
_entity.type
_entity.pdbx_description
1 polymer ?
#
loop_
_entity_poly.entity_id
_entity_poly.type
_entity_poly.pdbx_seq_one_letter_code
_entity_poly.pdbx_strand_id
1 'polypeptide(L)' 'MLFKLTNKNSDRMTHCGVLEFVADEGICYLPHWMMQNLLLEEGGLVQVESVNLQVATYSKFQPQSPDFL' A
#
# COMPACT_ATOMS: atom_id res chain seq x y z
N MET A 1 -4.15 7.98 -9.52
CA MET A 1 -5.25 7.10 -9.06
C MET A 1 -4.85 6.50 -7.71
N LEU A 2 -5.81 6.31 -6.80
CA LEU A 2 -5.55 5.74 -5.48
C LEU A 2 -6.24 4.38 -5.36
N PHE A 3 -5.56 3.47 -4.67
CA PHE A 3 -6.03 2.12 -4.43
C PHE A 3 -5.95 1.78 -2.96
N LYS A 4 -6.89 0.95 -2.51
CA LYS A 4 -6.84 0.27 -1.22
C LYS A 4 -6.40 -1.16 -1.46
N LEU A 5 -5.34 -1.58 -0.78
CA LEU A 5 -4.85 -2.96 -0.77
C LEU A 5 -5.32 -3.63 0.51
N THR A 6 -5.91 -4.82 0.40
CA THR A 6 -6.37 -5.59 1.56
C THR A 6 -5.85 -7.02 1.48
N ASN A 7 -5.13 -7.46 2.50
CA ASN A 7 -4.83 -8.87 2.71
C ASN A 7 -5.96 -9.49 3.54
N LYS A 8 -6.75 -10.38 2.90
CA LYS A 8 -7.91 -11.02 3.55
C LYS A 8 -7.55 -12.04 4.61
N ASN A 9 -6.33 -12.59 4.57
CA ASN A 9 -5.90 -13.60 5.54
C ASN A 9 -5.50 -12.97 6.88
N SER A 10 -4.99 -11.73 6.85
CA SER A 10 -4.51 -11.00 8.04
C SER A 10 -5.39 -9.82 8.45
N ASP A 11 -6.45 -9.54 7.69
CA ASP A 11 -7.32 -8.35 7.81
C ASP A 11 -6.55 -7.02 7.85
N ARG A 12 -5.37 -6.98 7.20
CA ARG A 12 -4.54 -5.78 7.08
C ARG A 12 -4.83 -5.06 5.79
N MET A 13 -4.87 -3.73 5.85
CA MET A 13 -5.01 -2.88 4.68
C MET A 13 -4.06 -1.69 4.69
N THR A 14 -3.77 -1.18 3.50
CA THR A 14 -3.05 0.07 3.28
C THR A 14 -3.57 0.77 2.03
N HIS A 15 -3.28 2.06 1.90
CA HIS A 15 -3.57 2.81 0.67
C HIS A 15 -2.27 3.06 -0.09
N CYS A 16 -2.35 3.00 -1.42
CA CYS A 16 -1.22 3.25 -2.29
C CYS A 16 -1.63 4.01 -3.55
N GLY A 17 -0.64 4.64 -4.19
CA GLY A 17 -0.76 5.09 -5.57
C GLY A 17 -0.48 3.95 -6.55
N VAL A 18 -0.64 4.25 -7.84
CA VAL A 18 -0.16 3.42 -8.94
C VAL A 18 0.91 4.19 -9.70
N LEU A 19 1.98 3.49 -10.06
CA LEU A 19 2.99 4.03 -10.96
C LEU A 19 2.53 3.85 -12.40
N GLU A 20 2.40 2.60 -12.87
CA GLU A 20 2.02 2.22 -14.23
C GLU A 20 1.25 0.89 -14.26
N PHE A 21 0.55 0.62 -15.37
CA PHE A 21 -0.18 -0.64 -15.62
C PHE A 21 0.54 -1.46 -16.70
N VAL A 22 1.73 -1.96 -16.35
CA VAL A 22 2.61 -2.72 -17.27
C VAL A 22 2.83 -4.19 -16.84
N ALA A 23 2.31 -4.57 -15.68
CA ALA A 23 2.40 -5.94 -15.18
C ALA A 23 1.47 -6.88 -15.98
N ASP A 24 1.82 -8.16 -16.01
CA ASP A 24 0.96 -9.20 -16.57
C ASP A 24 -0.41 -9.23 -15.88
N GLU A 25 -1.43 -9.68 -16.59
CA GLU A 25 -2.79 -9.76 -16.06
C GLU A 25 -2.83 -10.59 -14.76
N GLY A 26 -3.48 -10.02 -13.73
CA GLY A 26 -3.55 -10.64 -12.41
C GLY A 26 -2.30 -10.48 -11.54
N ILE A 27 -1.26 -9.83 -12.03
CA ILE A 27 -0.03 -9.55 -11.26
C ILE A 27 0.03 -8.07 -10.88
N CYS A 28 0.43 -7.80 -9.64
CA CYS A 28 0.84 -6.47 -9.21
C CYS A 28 2.19 -6.56 -8.48
N TYR A 29 3.05 -5.58 -8.73
CA TYR A 29 4.34 -5.48 -8.05
C TYR A 29 4.22 -4.49 -6.90
N LEU A 30 4.64 -4.91 -5.70
CA LEU A 30 4.62 -4.09 -4.50
C LEU A 30 6.06 -3.95 -3.97
N PRO A 31 6.42 -2.78 -3.41
CA PRO A 31 7.65 -2.66 -2.65
C PRO A 31 7.68 -3.64 -1.48
N HIS A 32 8.85 -4.20 -1.17
CA HIS A 32 8.99 -5.21 -0.11
C HIS A 32 8.45 -4.76 1.25
N TRP A 33 8.71 -3.50 1.64
CA TRP A 33 8.22 -2.94 2.91
C TRP A 33 6.68 -2.89 2.97
N MET A 34 6.00 -2.72 1.83
CA MET A 34 4.55 -2.71 1.77
C MET A 34 3.97 -4.11 1.92
N MET A 35 4.64 -5.11 1.32
CA MET A 35 4.30 -6.52 1.53
C MET A 35 4.48 -6.92 2.98
N GLN A 36 5.60 -6.54 3.61
CA GLN A 36 5.83 -6.77 5.05
C GLN A 36 4.74 -6.13 5.91
N ASN A 37 4.36 -4.88 5.63
CA ASN A 37 3.29 -4.19 6.36
C ASN A 37 1.94 -4.91 6.24
N LEU A 38 1.63 -5.46 5.07
CA LEU A 38 0.42 -6.23 4.77
C LEU A 38 0.51 -7.72 5.18
N LEU A 39 1.67 -8.18 5.68
CA LEU A 39 1.95 -9.59 5.93
C LEU A 39 1.69 -10.48 4.70
N LEU A 40 2.18 -10.02 3.54
CA LEU A 40 2.14 -10.74 2.28
C LEU A 40 3.49 -11.39 1.98
N GLU A 41 3.43 -12.58 1.37
CA GLU A 41 4.57 -13.27 0.77
C GLU A 41 4.48 -13.15 -0.76
N GLU A 42 5.60 -13.40 -1.45
CA GLU A 42 5.61 -13.44 -2.92
C GLU A 42 4.66 -14.51 -3.45
N GLY A 43 3.89 -14.17 -4.49
CA GLY A 43 2.80 -15.03 -4.99
C GLY A 43 1.53 -15.01 -4.13
N GLY A 44 1.52 -14.30 -3.00
CA GLY A 44 0.33 -14.09 -2.18
C GLY A 44 -0.74 -13.26 -2.88
N LEU A 45 -2.01 -13.55 -2.59
CA LEU A 45 -3.14 -12.78 -3.11
C LEU A 45 -3.38 -11.51 -2.28
N VAL A 46 -3.67 -10.42 -2.97
CA VAL A 46 -4.08 -9.15 -2.38
C VAL A 46 -5.30 -8.61 -3.12
N GLN A 47 -6.30 -8.13 -2.37
CA GLN A 47 -7.44 -7.45 -2.99
C GLN A 47 -7.06 -5.99 -3.27
N VAL A 48 -7.31 -5.55 -4.49
CA VAL A 48 -7.09 -4.16 -4.93
C VAL A 48 -8.43 -3.51 -5.24
N GLU A 49 -8.69 -2.35 -4.63
CA GLU A 49 -9.93 -1.59 -4.84
C GLU A 49 -9.60 -0.15 -5.22
N SER A 50 -10.21 0.39 -6.28
CA SER A 50 -10.09 1.82 -6.59
C SER A 50 -10.90 2.63 -5.58
N VAL A 51 -10.27 3.64 -4.99
CA VAL A 51 -10.91 4.48 -3.96
C VAL A 51 -10.67 5.96 -4.22
N ASN A 52 -11.62 6.78 -3.81
CA ASN A 52 -11.49 8.23 -3.75
C ASN A 52 -11.32 8.65 -2.29
N LEU A 53 -10.15 9.16 -1.93
CA LEU A 53 -9.85 9.66 -0.59
C LEU A 53 -10.00 11.18 -0.55
N GLN A 54 -10.58 11.70 0.53
CA GLN A 54 -10.64 13.13 0.78
C GLN A 54 -9.26 13.68 1.14
N VAL A 55 -8.97 14.90 0.72
CA VAL A 55 -7.73 15.60 1.09
C VAL A 55 -7.76 15.88 2.59
N ALA A 56 -6.72 15.44 3.29
CA ALA A 56 -6.58 15.71 4.71
C ALA A 56 -6.30 17.21 4.95
N THR A 57 -6.90 17.78 6.00
CA THR A 57 -6.65 19.18 6.42
C THR A 57 -5.40 19.31 7.30
N TYR A 58 -4.94 18.21 7.89
CA TYR A 58 -3.79 18.15 8.77
C TYR A 58 -3.17 16.76 8.70
N SER A 59 -1.85 16.67 8.87
CA SER A 59 -1.13 15.40 8.96
C SER A 59 0.01 15.54 9.96
N LYS A 60 0.15 14.56 10.85
CA LYS A 60 1.20 14.50 11.87
C LYS A 60 2.09 13.31 11.60
N PHE A 61 3.38 13.57 11.44
CA PHE A 61 4.38 12.54 11.21
C PHE A 61 5.32 12.46 12.41
N GLN A 62 5.78 11.25 12.72
CA GLN A 62 6.78 11.02 13.76
C GLN A 62 8.15 10.86 13.09
N PRO A 63 9.15 11.72 13.40
CA PRO A 63 10.52 11.51 12.96
C PRO A 63 11.07 10.19 13.50
N GLN A 64 11.81 9.45 12.66
CA GLN A 64 12.42 8.17 13.05
C GLN A 64 13.66 8.37 13.93
N SER A 65 14.44 9.42 13.67
CA SER A 65 15.65 9.78 14.41
C SER A 65 15.71 11.31 14.58
N PRO A 66 16.35 11.82 15.67
CA PRO A 66 16.72 13.22 15.77
C PRO A 66 17.58 13.72 14.60
N ASP A 67 18.34 12.85 13.93
CA ASP A 67 19.21 13.22 12.78
C ASP A 67 18.43 13.73 11.55
N PHE A 68 17.10 13.55 11.54
CA PHE A 68 16.25 14.01 10.46
C PHE A 68 16.03 15.54 10.47
N LEU A 69 16.35 16.21 11.59
CA LEU A 69 16.23 17.67 11.78
C LEU A 69 17.57 18.36 11.53
#